data_AF-A0A2W7AA25-F1
#
_entry.id   AF-A0A2W7AA25-F1
#
_cell.length_a   1.000
_cell.length_b   1.000
_cell.length_c   1.000
_cell.angle_alpha   90.00
_cell.angle_beta   90.00
_cell.angle_gamma   90.00
#
_symmetry.space_group_name_H-M   'P 1'
#
loop_
_entity.id
_entity.type
_entity.pdbx_description
1 polymer ?
#
loop_
_entity_poly.entity_id
_entity_poly.type
_entity_poly.pdbx_seq_one_letter_code
_entity_poly.pdbx_strand_id
1 'polypeptide(L)'
;MTLSHILSLLFLMLINLLVCGLIGQLIGALISGSLAGLAGSEIERSTFPNQGIRQSLSNGLILAVIGSFFLSVIFSLFGLPSSIGMFLGLLLGLFALEAALKHLVLRLVLFVGSWSPWNYAKFLNYSVNSVLLQRIGGGYIFVHRSLLEHFASLPIGYSISHQNQSSETTFKKGKSLISTVLILISLAIAWNGWQSWLGSNGIPTECTIGTTSETRKGVVRTATFAPNTDCEEMRKLVEEGKPLPTISRPKILAPN
;
A
#
# COMPACT_ATOMS: atom_id res chain seq x y z
N MET A 1 -47.01 -15.67 24.99
CA MET A 1 -45.88 -16.46 24.45
C MET A 1 -46.16 -17.92 24.78
N THR A 2 -46.47 -18.75 23.78
CA THR A 2 -46.90 -20.16 24.01
C THR A 2 -45.69 -21.04 24.36
N LEU A 3 -45.91 -22.13 25.10
CA LEU A 3 -44.87 -23.12 25.44
C LEU A 3 -44.11 -23.62 24.19
N SER A 4 -44.81 -23.74 23.05
CA SER A 4 -44.21 -24.08 21.75
C SER A 4 -43.19 -23.04 21.25
N HIS A 5 -43.43 -21.74 21.47
CA HIS A 5 -42.46 -20.69 21.13
C HIS A 5 -41.21 -20.77 22.02
N ILE A 6 -41.37 -21.02 23.32
CA ILE A 6 -40.23 -21.18 24.23
C ILE A 6 -39.39 -22.40 23.85
N LEU A 7 -40.04 -23.54 23.54
CA LEU A 7 -39.36 -24.76 23.12
C LEU A 7 -38.60 -24.56 21.79
N SER A 8 -39.19 -23.83 20.85
CA SER A 8 -38.56 -23.50 19.56
C SER A 8 -37.33 -22.59 19.72
N LEU A 9 -37.39 -21.59 20.60
CA LEU A 9 -36.26 -20.70 20.88
C LEU A 9 -35.11 -21.44 21.58
N LEU A 10 -35.42 -22.30 22.56
CA LEU A 10 -34.43 -23.14 23.23
C LEU A 10 -33.72 -24.10 22.26
N PHE A 11 -34.49 -24.71 21.36
CA PHE A 11 -33.96 -25.60 20.33
C PHE A 11 -33.04 -24.86 19.34
N LEU A 12 -33.44 -23.67 18.88
CA LEU A 12 -32.61 -22.81 18.02
C LEU A 12 -31.33 -22.36 18.73
N MET A 13 -31.41 -21.99 20.01
CA MET A 13 -30.24 -21.58 20.80
C MET A 13 -29.24 -22.73 20.95
N LEU A 14 -29.73 -23.95 21.23
CA LEU A 14 -28.89 -25.14 21.35
C LEU A 14 -28.17 -25.49 20.03
N ILE A 15 -28.89 -25.42 18.90
CA ILE A 15 -28.31 -25.66 17.57
C ILE A 15 -27.21 -24.63 17.29
N ASN A 16 -27.48 -23.34 17.50
CA ASN A 16 -26.49 -22.30 17.24
C ASN A 16 -25.24 -22.46 18.12
N LEU A 17 -25.39 -22.80 19.40
CA LEU A 17 -24.26 -23.03 20.29
C LEU A 17 -23.39 -24.21 19.83
N LEU A 18 -24.04 -25.31 19.42
CA LEU A 18 -23.35 -26.52 18.98
C LEU A 18 -22.63 -26.30 17.64
N VAL A 19 -23.28 -25.62 16.69
CA VAL A 19 -22.69 -25.27 15.39
C VAL A 19 -21.50 -24.32 15.57
N CYS A 20 -21.65 -23.25 16.35
CA CYS A 20 -20.56 -22.31 16.64
C CYS A 20 -19.39 -22.99 17.36
N GLY A 21 -19.68 -23.89 18.32
CA GLY A 21 -18.67 -24.64 19.04
C GLY A 21 -17.84 -25.56 18.14
N LEU A 22 -18.49 -26.33 17.26
CA LEU A 22 -17.81 -27.23 16.33
C LEU A 22 -16.96 -26.48 15.31
N ILE A 23 -17.49 -25.38 14.75
CA ILE A 23 -16.76 -24.52 13.81
C ILE A 23 -15.54 -23.91 14.50
N GLY A 24 -15.71 -23.40 15.72
CA GLY A 24 -14.62 -22.81 16.51
C GLY A 24 -13.50 -23.81 16.82
N GLN A 25 -13.85 -25.04 17.20
CA GLN A 25 -12.87 -26.11 17.46
C GLN A 25 -12.09 -26.50 16.21
N LEU A 26 -12.76 -26.63 15.06
CA LEU A 26 -12.10 -26.97 13.80
C LEU A 26 -11.12 -25.88 13.35
N ILE A 27 -11.55 -24.61 13.43
CA ILE A 27 -10.71 -23.45 13.10
C ILE A 27 -9.52 -23.39 14.06
N GLY A 28 -9.76 -23.54 15.37
CA GLY A 28 -8.71 -23.52 16.39
C GLY A 28 -7.65 -24.61 16.20
N ALA A 29 -8.08 -25.83 15.86
CA ALA A 29 -7.18 -26.95 15.57
C ALA A 29 -6.34 -26.71 14.30
N LEU A 30 -6.95 -26.13 13.25
CA LEU A 30 -6.24 -25.84 12.01
C LEU A 30 -5.20 -24.72 12.18
N ILE A 31 -5.54 -23.68 12.96
CA ILE A 31 -4.61 -22.60 13.30
C ILE A 31 -3.43 -23.14 14.12
N SER A 32 -3.70 -23.88 15.20
CA SER A 32 -2.64 -24.38 16.09
C SER A 32 -1.72 -25.38 15.40
N GLY A 33 -2.27 -26.28 14.57
CA GLY A 33 -1.48 -27.20 13.75
C GLY A 33 -0.60 -26.48 12.72
N SER A 34 -1.12 -25.44 12.08
CA SER A 34 -0.37 -24.63 11.12
C SER A 34 0.77 -23.83 11.79
N LEU A 35 0.51 -23.26 12.98
CA LEU A 35 1.52 -22.55 13.76
C LEU A 35 2.60 -23.48 14.32
N ALA A 36 2.22 -24.65 14.82
CA ALA A 36 3.15 -25.66 15.32
C ALA A 36 4.09 -26.16 14.22
N GLY A 37 3.58 -26.32 12.99
CA GLY A 37 4.40 -26.64 11.82
C GLY A 37 5.39 -25.54 11.44
N LEU A 38 5.10 -24.28 11.78
CA LEU A 38 5.97 -23.14 11.50
C LEU A 38 7.05 -22.91 12.58
N ALA A 39 6.79 -23.34 13.82
CA ALA A 39 7.71 -23.25 14.95
C ALA A 39 8.84 -24.29 14.89
N GLY A 40 9.31 -24.62 13.68
CA GLY A 40 10.21 -25.73 13.38
C GLY A 40 11.37 -25.89 14.36
N SER A 41 11.74 -27.14 14.60
CA SER A 41 12.78 -27.59 15.52
C SER A 41 14.04 -26.71 15.45
N GLU A 42 14.23 -25.94 16.52
CA GLU A 42 15.45 -25.19 16.81
C GLU A 42 16.68 -26.11 16.65
N ILE A 43 17.76 -25.51 16.13
CA ILE A 43 19.09 -26.06 15.86
C ILE A 43 19.28 -26.56 14.41
N GLU A 44 19.25 -25.64 13.45
CA GLU A 44 19.94 -25.83 12.17
C GLU A 44 21.23 -25.00 12.14
N ARG A 45 22.36 -25.70 12.11
CA ARG A 45 23.62 -25.15 11.62
C ARG A 45 23.32 -24.58 10.24
N SER A 46 23.32 -23.25 10.09
CA SER A 46 23.13 -22.64 8.78
C SER A 46 24.11 -23.29 7.80
N THR A 47 23.61 -23.90 6.73
CA THR A 47 24.46 -24.57 5.73
C THR A 47 24.74 -23.63 4.56
N PHE A 48 23.85 -22.67 4.33
CA PHE A 48 23.91 -21.71 3.24
C PHE A 48 23.93 -20.26 3.73
N PRO A 49 24.67 -19.37 3.04
CA PRO A 49 24.68 -17.95 3.37
C PRO A 49 23.29 -17.34 3.16
N ASN A 50 22.89 -16.44 4.06
CA ASN A 50 21.59 -15.75 4.05
C ASN A 50 20.36 -16.65 4.26
N GLN A 51 20.51 -17.87 4.81
CA GLN A 51 19.37 -18.77 5.07
C GLN A 51 18.29 -18.11 5.94
N GLY A 52 18.66 -17.36 6.99
CA GLY A 52 17.72 -16.66 7.86
C GLY A 52 16.86 -15.61 7.14
N ILE A 53 17.40 -14.93 6.13
CA ILE A 53 16.63 -13.95 5.33
C ILE A 53 15.60 -14.67 4.47
N ARG A 54 15.98 -15.78 3.82
CA ARG A 54 15.05 -16.59 3.02
C ARG A 54 13.98 -17.20 3.91
N GLN A 55 14.35 -17.66 5.10
CA GLN A 55 13.41 -18.23 6.06
C GLN A 55 12.43 -17.16 6.57
N SER A 56 12.90 -15.96 6.89
CA SER A 56 12.02 -14.85 7.30
C SER A 56 11.04 -14.45 6.20
N LEU A 57 11.49 -14.41 4.94
CA LEU A 57 10.61 -14.17 3.78
C LEU A 57 9.55 -15.25 3.63
N SER A 58 9.95 -16.52 3.62
CA SER A 58 9.02 -17.65 3.49
C SER A 58 8.03 -17.69 4.66
N ASN A 59 8.51 -17.53 5.90
CA ASN A 59 7.66 -17.55 7.09
C ASN A 59 6.66 -16.39 7.09
N GLY A 60 7.07 -15.17 6.73
CA GLY A 60 6.14 -14.04 6.69
C GLY A 60 5.12 -14.16 5.54
N LEU A 61 5.49 -14.74 4.41
CA LEU A 61 4.54 -15.05 3.34
C LEU A 61 3.53 -16.12 3.76
N ILE A 62 4.00 -17.19 4.42
CA ILE A 62 3.14 -18.23 4.99
C ILE A 62 2.16 -17.61 6.00
N LEU A 63 2.66 -16.77 6.93
CA LEU A 63 1.82 -16.07 7.90
C LEU A 63 0.82 -15.11 7.23
N ALA A 64 1.21 -14.42 6.16
CA ALA A 64 0.31 -13.54 5.41
C ALA A 64 -0.85 -14.34 4.79
N VAL A 65 -0.55 -15.45 4.10
CA VAL A 65 -1.56 -16.26 3.42
C VAL A 65 -2.48 -16.95 4.43
N ILE A 66 -1.89 -17.63 5.40
CA ILE A 66 -2.64 -18.37 6.43
C ILE A 66 -3.45 -17.39 7.29
N GLY A 67 -2.82 -16.31 7.76
CA GLY A 67 -3.48 -15.29 8.56
C GLY A 67 -4.65 -14.61 7.83
N SER A 68 -4.47 -14.25 6.55
CA SER A 68 -5.54 -13.64 5.74
C SER A 68 -6.73 -14.57 5.56
N PHE A 69 -6.48 -15.86 5.29
CA PHE A 69 -7.53 -16.85 5.14
C PHE A 69 -8.35 -17.01 6.43
N PHE A 70 -7.67 -17.21 7.57
CA PHE A 70 -8.34 -17.42 8.84
C PHE A 70 -9.09 -16.17 9.34
N LEU A 71 -8.47 -14.99 9.30
CA LEU A 71 -9.14 -13.77 9.73
C LEU A 71 -10.34 -13.45 8.83
N SER A 72 -10.25 -13.69 7.52
CA SER A 72 -11.39 -13.53 6.60
C SER A 72 -12.56 -14.44 6.96
N VAL A 73 -12.31 -15.72 7.26
CA VAL A 73 -13.35 -16.68 7.68
C VAL A 73 -13.97 -16.26 9.00
N ILE A 74 -13.16 -15.86 9.99
CA ILE A 74 -13.64 -15.41 11.29
C ILE A 74 -14.54 -14.18 11.14
N PHE A 75 -14.10 -13.16 10.41
CA PHE A 75 -14.89 -11.94 10.19
C PHE A 75 -16.23 -12.26 9.48
N SER A 76 -16.20 -13.16 8.49
CA SER A 76 -17.41 -13.58 7.80
C SER A 76 -18.40 -14.31 8.71
N LEU A 77 -17.93 -15.07 9.70
CA LEU A 77 -18.79 -15.76 10.68
C LEU A 77 -19.49 -14.79 11.65
N PHE A 78 -18.85 -13.65 11.96
CA PHE A 78 -19.43 -12.60 12.80
C PHE A 78 -20.28 -11.58 12.00
N GLY A 79 -20.49 -11.80 10.71
CA GLY A 79 -21.25 -10.88 9.84
C GLY A 79 -20.49 -9.59 9.50
N LEU A 80 -19.17 -9.58 9.70
CA LEU A 80 -18.31 -8.46 9.32
C LEU A 80 -17.79 -8.66 7.88
N PRO A 81 -17.40 -7.57 7.18
CA PRO A 81 -16.81 -7.67 5.85
C PRO A 81 -15.53 -8.53 5.86
N SER A 82 -15.51 -9.58 5.04
CA SER A 82 -14.35 -10.48 4.88
C SER A 82 -13.10 -9.74 4.37
N SER A 83 -13.28 -8.64 3.64
CA SER A 83 -12.20 -7.77 3.17
C SER A 83 -11.35 -7.20 4.32
N ILE A 84 -11.96 -6.92 5.47
CA ILE A 84 -11.24 -6.41 6.65
C ILE A 84 -10.34 -7.50 7.24
N GLY A 85 -10.86 -8.73 7.35
CA GLY A 85 -10.09 -9.88 7.82
C GLY A 85 -8.90 -10.21 6.91
N MET A 86 -9.11 -10.14 5.59
CA MET A 86 -8.05 -10.32 4.60
C MET A 86 -6.98 -9.22 4.72
N PHE A 87 -7.40 -7.95 4.87
CA PHE A 87 -6.48 -6.83 5.01
C PHE A 87 -5.64 -6.92 6.29
N LEU A 88 -6.26 -7.24 7.43
CA LEU A 88 -5.54 -7.42 8.70
C LEU A 88 -4.55 -8.59 8.62
N GLY A 89 -4.96 -9.73 8.06
CA GLY A 89 -4.10 -10.90 7.94
C GLY A 89 -2.87 -10.63 7.07
N LEU A 90 -3.03 -9.86 5.98
CA LEU A 90 -1.92 -9.42 5.14
C LEU A 90 -0.97 -8.48 5.91
N LEU A 91 -1.53 -7.53 6.68
CA LEU A 91 -0.76 -6.60 7.49
C LEU A 91 0.13 -7.33 8.49
N LEU A 92 -0.44 -8.31 9.21
CA LEU A 92 0.28 -9.13 10.20
C LEU A 92 1.43 -9.92 9.57
N GLY A 93 1.19 -10.54 8.40
CA GLY A 93 2.25 -11.24 7.67
C GLY A 93 3.35 -10.31 7.16
N LEU A 94 3.01 -9.06 6.81
CA LEU A 94 3.98 -8.06 6.37
C LEU A 94 4.85 -7.56 7.54
N PHE A 95 4.29 -7.40 8.74
CA PHE A 95 5.06 -7.11 9.95
C PHE A 95 6.06 -8.22 10.28
N ALA A 96 5.73 -9.49 10.03
CA ALA A 96 6.66 -10.60 10.20
C ALA A 96 7.87 -10.55 9.22
N LEU A 97 7.77 -9.75 8.15
CA LEU A 97 8.83 -9.51 7.17
C LEU A 97 9.80 -8.39 7.56
N GLU A 98 9.57 -7.68 8.67
CA GLU A 98 10.33 -6.48 9.04
C GLU A 98 11.84 -6.77 9.22
N ALA A 99 12.18 -7.93 9.80
CA ALA A 99 13.58 -8.35 9.95
C ALA A 99 14.28 -8.50 8.59
N ALA A 100 13.62 -9.12 7.61
CA ALA A 100 14.15 -9.25 6.25
C ALA A 100 14.32 -7.89 5.56
N LEU A 101 13.36 -6.97 5.76
CA LEU A 101 13.41 -5.62 5.20
C LEU A 101 14.58 -4.81 5.77
N LYS A 102 14.82 -4.85 7.09
CA LYS A 102 15.96 -4.15 7.71
C LYS A 102 17.29 -4.60 7.10
N HIS A 103 17.48 -5.91 6.91
CA HIS A 103 18.69 -6.45 6.29
C HIS A 103 18.81 -6.09 4.80
N LEU A 104 17.70 -6.08 4.06
CA LEU A 104 17.68 -5.72 2.64
C LEU A 104 17.98 -4.22 2.46
N VAL A 105 17.38 -3.36 3.27
CA VAL A 105 17.64 -1.91 3.28
C VAL A 105 19.11 -1.65 3.60
N LEU A 106 19.67 -2.30 4.63
CA LEU A 106 21.09 -2.15 4.97
C LEU A 106 21.98 -2.57 3.80
N ARG A 107 21.68 -3.71 3.15
CA ARG A 107 22.43 -4.19 1.98
C ARG A 107 22.31 -3.22 0.80
N LEU A 108 21.15 -2.60 0.61
CA LEU A 108 20.89 -1.63 -0.45
C LEU A 108 21.63 -0.31 -0.19
N VAL A 109 21.63 0.19 1.04
CA VAL A 109 22.40 1.39 1.44
C VAL A 109 23.89 1.17 1.24
N LEU A 110 24.42 0.02 1.67
CA LEU A 110 25.83 -0.33 1.49
C LEU A 110 26.22 -0.48 0.01
N PHE A 111 25.32 -1.05 -0.80
CA PHE A 111 25.52 -1.20 -2.25
C PHE A 111 25.51 0.15 -2.97
N VAL A 112 24.55 1.03 -2.67
CA VAL A 112 24.46 2.36 -3.28
C VAL A 112 25.69 3.21 -2.94
N GLY A 113 26.25 3.03 -1.74
CA GLY A 113 27.50 3.68 -1.37
C GLY A 113 28.76 3.05 -1.99
N SER A 114 28.66 1.98 -2.79
CA SER A 114 29.79 1.25 -3.38
C SER A 114 30.78 0.65 -2.37
N TRP A 115 30.39 0.51 -1.10
CA TRP A 115 31.20 -0.09 -0.04
C TRP A 115 31.16 -1.62 -0.05
N SER A 116 30.24 -2.18 -0.82
CA SER A 116 29.93 -3.61 -0.84
C SER A 116 29.58 -4.10 -2.25
N PRO A 117 30.12 -5.25 -2.70
CA PRO A 117 29.70 -5.89 -3.93
C PRO A 117 28.32 -6.56 -3.76
N TRP A 118 27.49 -6.52 -4.81
CA TRP A 118 26.13 -7.10 -4.83
C TRP A 118 26.12 -8.59 -4.43
N ASN A 119 27.15 -9.34 -4.86
CA ASN A 119 27.31 -10.74 -4.49
C ASN A 119 28.46 -10.92 -3.50
N TYR A 120 28.21 -10.52 -2.25
CA TYR A 120 29.15 -10.72 -1.14
C TYR A 120 29.61 -12.17 -1.01
N ALA A 121 28.72 -13.14 -1.23
CA ALA A 121 29.06 -14.56 -1.16
C ALA A 121 30.12 -14.96 -2.19
N LYS A 122 30.08 -14.40 -3.40
CA LYS A 122 31.09 -14.66 -4.43
C LYS A 122 32.47 -14.12 -4.04
N PHE A 123 32.53 -12.90 -3.50
CA PHE A 123 33.77 -12.31 -3.00
C PHE A 123 34.34 -13.10 -1.81
N LEU A 124 33.49 -13.46 -0.84
CA LEU A 124 33.92 -14.23 0.34
C LEU A 124 34.38 -15.63 -0.05
N ASN A 125 33.71 -16.29 -1.00
CA ASN A 125 34.15 -17.59 -1.52
C ASN A 125 35.50 -17.49 -2.26
N TYR A 126 35.75 -16.39 -2.98
CA TYR A 126 37.06 -16.15 -3.58
C TYR A 126 38.16 -16.04 -2.50
N SER A 127 37.91 -15.29 -1.42
CA SER A 127 38.84 -15.18 -0.30
C SER A 127 39.05 -16.51 0.45
N VAL A 128 38.06 -17.40 0.45
CA VAL A 128 38.23 -18.79 0.93
C VAL A 128 39.18 -19.57 0.03
N ASN A 129 39.05 -19.47 -1.30
CA ASN A 129 39.97 -20.09 -2.24
C ASN A 129 41.40 -19.55 -2.12
N SER A 130 41.55 -18.29 -1.71
CA SER A 130 42.85 -17.66 -1.41
C SER A 130 43.37 -17.95 0.01
N VAL A 131 42.73 -18.83 0.79
CA VAL A 131 43.14 -19.22 2.15
C VAL A 131 43.08 -18.07 3.18
N LEU A 132 42.47 -16.94 2.83
CA LEU A 132 42.29 -15.80 3.74
C LEU A 132 41.15 -16.06 4.74
N LEU A 133 40.10 -16.72 4.27
CA LEU A 133 38.90 -17.05 5.05
C LEU A 133 38.66 -18.56 5.08
N GLN A 134 37.97 -19.02 6.11
CA GLN A 134 37.40 -20.35 6.23
C GLN A 134 35.88 -20.24 6.38
N ARG A 135 35.15 -21.10 5.65
CA ARG A 135 33.70 -21.20 5.78
C ARG A 135 33.35 -22.17 6.90
N ILE A 136 32.55 -21.70 7.87
CA ILE A 136 32.00 -22.54 8.95
C ILE A 136 30.48 -22.40 8.90
N GLY A 137 29.80 -23.46 8.44
CA GLY A 137 28.37 -23.42 8.16
C GLY A 137 28.02 -22.35 7.11
N GLY A 138 27.16 -21.40 7.49
CA GLY A 138 26.71 -20.28 6.68
C GLY A 138 27.54 -19.00 6.87
N GLY A 139 28.54 -19.03 7.76
CA GLY A 139 29.42 -17.90 8.08
C GLY A 139 30.83 -18.04 7.50
N TYR A 140 31.56 -16.93 7.50
CA TYR A 140 32.95 -16.85 7.09
C TYR A 140 33.78 -16.30 8.25
N ILE A 141 34.90 -16.95 8.55
CA ILE A 141 35.85 -16.51 9.58
C ILE A 141 37.24 -16.36 8.95
N PHE A 142 38.10 -15.55 9.55
CA PHE A 142 39.51 -15.48 9.13
C PHE A 142 40.27 -16.70 9.63
N VAL A 143 41.18 -17.22 8.80
CA VAL A 143 42.03 -18.37 9.16
C VAL A 143 43.05 -17.97 10.24
N HIS A 144 43.65 -16.79 10.10
CA HIS A 144 44.64 -16.27 11.05
C HIS A 144 44.09 -15.07 11.83
N ARG A 145 44.13 -15.16 13.16
CA ARG A 145 43.69 -14.09 14.07
C ARG A 145 44.50 -12.80 13.92
N SER A 146 45.80 -12.91 13.63
CA SER A 146 46.69 -11.76 13.42
C SER A 146 46.29 -10.90 12.21
N LEU A 147 45.79 -11.53 11.14
CA LEU A 147 45.33 -10.84 9.94
C LEU A 147 44.01 -10.09 10.20
N LEU A 148 43.12 -10.68 10.99
CA LEU A 148 41.91 -9.99 11.50
C LEU A 148 42.30 -8.78 12.37
N GLU A 149 43.22 -8.96 13.31
CA GLU A 149 43.67 -7.89 14.23
C GLU A 149 44.38 -6.76 13.48
N HIS A 150 45.15 -7.08 12.45
CA HIS A 150 45.73 -6.07 11.56
C HIS A 150 44.65 -5.23 10.86
N PHE A 151 43.64 -5.87 10.26
CA PHE A 151 42.54 -5.12 9.63
C PHE A 151 41.70 -4.32 10.63
N ALA A 152 41.52 -4.83 11.86
CA ALA A 152 40.78 -4.14 12.92
C ALA A 152 41.54 -2.94 13.50
N SER A 153 42.88 -2.94 13.41
CA SER A 153 43.75 -1.86 13.89
C SER A 153 44.02 -0.78 12.85
N LEU A 154 43.61 -0.98 11.58
CA LEU A 154 43.72 0.06 10.55
C LEU A 154 42.81 1.26 10.90
N PRO A 155 43.33 2.49 10.88
CA PRO A 155 42.50 3.67 11.06
C PRO A 155 41.51 3.80 9.89
N ILE A 156 40.22 3.98 10.22
CA ILE A 156 39.08 4.06 9.27
C ILE A 156 39.27 5.18 8.20
N GLY A 157 40.27 6.06 8.36
CA GLY A 157 40.60 7.15 7.42
C GLY A 157 41.64 6.83 6.34
N TYR A 158 42.32 5.67 6.33
CA TYR A 158 43.41 5.43 5.37
C TYR A 158 42.93 5.13 3.94
N SER A 159 41.70 4.62 3.75
CA SER A 159 41.17 4.18 2.45
C SER A 159 40.36 5.24 1.68
N ILE A 160 40.10 6.40 2.28
CA ILE A 160 39.19 7.41 1.71
C ILE A 160 39.87 8.26 0.61
N SER A 161 41.20 8.39 0.62
CA SER A 161 41.92 9.24 -0.34
C SER A 161 41.95 8.71 -1.78
N HIS A 162 41.84 7.39 -2.00
CA HIS A 162 41.89 6.81 -3.35
C HIS A 162 40.52 6.49 -3.98
N GLN A 163 39.41 6.46 -3.22
CA GLN A 163 38.06 6.19 -3.76
C GLN A 163 37.15 7.41 -3.88
N ASN A 164 37.49 8.56 -3.29
CA ASN A 164 36.61 9.74 -3.33
C ASN A 164 36.40 10.32 -4.73
N GLN A 165 37.27 10.03 -5.71
CA GLN A 165 37.15 10.64 -7.03
C GLN A 165 36.17 9.92 -7.97
N SER A 166 35.93 8.62 -7.79
CA SER A 166 34.99 7.85 -8.61
C SER A 166 33.59 7.76 -7.99
N SER A 167 33.48 7.67 -6.67
CA SER A 167 32.22 7.44 -5.95
C SER A 167 31.30 8.66 -5.83
N GLU A 168 31.86 9.89 -5.81
CA GLU A 168 31.03 11.11 -5.76
C GLU A 168 30.16 11.28 -7.01
N THR A 169 30.69 10.89 -8.18
CA THR A 169 29.98 11.08 -9.45
C THR A 169 28.78 10.13 -9.58
N THR A 170 28.93 8.87 -9.16
CA THR A 170 27.86 7.86 -9.16
C THR A 170 26.82 8.09 -8.08
N PHE A 171 27.21 8.51 -6.87
CA PHE A 171 26.26 8.82 -5.80
C PHE A 171 25.45 10.09 -6.07
N LYS A 172 26.08 11.17 -6.58
CA LYS A 172 25.35 12.37 -7.03
C LYS A 172 24.36 12.02 -8.15
N LYS A 173 24.76 11.19 -9.11
CA LYS A 173 23.89 10.76 -10.23
C LYS A 173 22.75 9.85 -9.77
N GLY A 174 23.00 8.92 -8.84
CA GLY A 174 21.99 8.04 -8.24
C GLY A 174 20.99 8.79 -7.35
N LYS A 175 21.46 9.70 -6.49
CA LYS A 175 20.60 10.57 -5.66
C LYS A 175 19.76 11.51 -6.54
N SER A 176 20.33 12.05 -7.61
CA SER A 176 19.59 12.85 -8.61
C SER A 176 18.49 12.03 -9.28
N LEU A 177 18.78 10.80 -9.72
CA LEU A 177 17.80 9.95 -10.39
C LEU A 177 16.65 9.54 -9.45
N ILE A 178 16.97 9.11 -8.23
CA ILE A 178 15.95 8.73 -7.23
C ILE A 178 15.09 9.94 -6.85
N SER A 179 15.71 11.10 -6.64
CA SER A 179 14.97 12.34 -6.36
C SER A 179 14.05 12.73 -7.51
N THR A 180 14.52 12.64 -8.76
CA THR A 180 13.68 12.96 -9.93
C THR A 180 12.51 11.99 -10.10
N VAL A 181 12.73 10.69 -9.86
CA VAL A 181 11.67 9.68 -9.96
C VAL A 181 10.61 9.89 -8.87
N LEU A 182 11.02 10.18 -7.63
CA LEU A 182 10.08 10.49 -6.55
C LEU A 182 9.26 11.75 -6.84
N ILE A 183 9.89 12.81 -7.36
CA ILE A 183 9.19 14.04 -7.77
C ILE A 183 8.18 13.75 -8.89
N LEU A 184 8.55 12.95 -9.90
CA LEU A 184 7.65 12.59 -11.00
C LEU A 184 6.47 11.73 -10.52
N ILE A 185 6.69 10.81 -9.58
CA ILE A 185 5.62 10.01 -8.97
C ILE A 185 4.68 10.90 -8.15
N SER A 186 5.22 11.82 -7.34
CA SER A 186 4.41 12.79 -6.60
C SER A 186 3.60 13.70 -7.53
N LEU A 187 4.18 14.14 -8.65
CA LEU A 187 3.48 14.92 -9.67
C LEU A 187 2.41 14.11 -10.39
N ALA A 188 2.65 12.82 -10.68
CA ALA A 188 1.65 11.95 -11.29
C ALA A 188 0.46 11.68 -10.34
N ILE A 189 0.73 11.47 -9.05
CA ILE A 189 -0.31 11.31 -8.03
C ILE A 189 -1.09 12.62 -7.87
N ALA A 190 -0.40 13.76 -7.83
CA ALA A 190 -1.04 15.08 -7.78
C ALA A 190 -1.87 15.37 -9.05
N TRP A 191 -1.39 14.97 -10.24
CA TRP A 191 -2.10 15.13 -11.50
C TRP A 191 -3.40 14.33 -11.53
N ASN A 192 -3.36 13.07 -11.09
CA ASN A 192 -4.56 12.23 -11.00
C ASN A 192 -5.55 12.75 -9.95
N GLY A 193 -5.07 13.28 -8.82
CA GLY A 193 -5.91 13.93 -7.81
C GLY A 193 -6.46 15.29 -8.23
N TRP A 194 -5.77 16.00 -9.12
CA TRP A 194 -6.23 17.28 -9.68
C TRP A 194 -7.30 17.08 -10.76
N GLN A 195 -7.21 16.01 -11.56
CA GLN A 195 -8.23 15.66 -12.56
C GLN A 195 -9.59 15.35 -11.92
N SER A 196 -9.63 14.68 -10.76
CA SER A 196 -10.89 14.41 -10.05
C SER A 196 -11.54 15.66 -9.47
N TRP A 197 -10.75 16.71 -9.15
CA TRP A 197 -11.26 17.99 -8.65
C TRP A 197 -11.77 18.91 -9.78
N LEU A 198 -11.12 18.90 -10.96
CA LEU A 198 -11.56 19.70 -12.11
C LEU A 198 -12.88 19.23 -12.76
N GLY A 199 -13.38 18.02 -12.43
CA GLY A 199 -14.71 17.56 -12.85
C GLY A 199 -15.88 18.28 -12.17
N SER A 200 -15.62 19.15 -11.18
CA SER A 200 -16.64 19.89 -10.43
C SER A 200 -17.14 21.17 -11.11
N ASN A 201 -16.51 21.64 -12.19
CA ASN A 201 -17.01 22.79 -12.95
C ASN A 201 -17.90 22.28 -14.08
N GLY A 202 -19.14 21.93 -13.76
CA GLY A 202 -20.13 21.57 -14.76
C GLY A 202 -20.29 22.67 -15.81
N ILE A 203 -20.67 22.28 -17.04
CA ILE A 203 -20.88 23.19 -18.16
C ILE A 203 -21.99 24.19 -17.79
N PRO A 204 -21.79 25.51 -17.94
CA PRO A 204 -22.83 26.50 -17.66
C PRO A 204 -24.06 26.22 -18.53
N THR A 205 -25.24 26.27 -17.94
CA THR A 205 -26.51 25.98 -18.64
C THR A 205 -27.09 27.28 -19.18
N GLU A 206 -27.39 27.32 -20.47
CA GLU A 206 -28.03 28.46 -21.13
C GLU A 206 -29.55 28.22 -21.19
N CYS A 207 -30.32 29.08 -20.52
CA CYS A 207 -31.78 28.96 -20.46
C CYS A 207 -32.46 30.16 -21.13
N THR A 208 -33.58 29.92 -21.81
CA THR A 208 -34.44 30.96 -22.36
C THR A 208 -35.39 31.49 -21.29
N ILE A 209 -35.25 32.77 -20.94
CA ILE A 209 -35.94 33.45 -19.84
C ILE A 209 -36.92 34.54 -20.31
N GLY A 210 -37.57 34.35 -21.46
CA GLY A 210 -38.57 35.30 -21.97
C GLY A 210 -39.92 35.14 -21.27
N THR A 211 -40.60 36.24 -20.95
CA THR A 211 -42.01 36.17 -20.48
C THR A 211 -42.91 35.63 -21.60
N THR A 212 -44.08 35.07 -21.24
CA THR A 212 -45.09 34.63 -22.22
C THR A 212 -45.52 35.75 -23.17
N SER A 213 -45.59 36.99 -22.70
CA SER A 213 -45.92 38.16 -23.51
C SER A 213 -44.81 38.55 -24.51
N GLU A 214 -43.55 38.44 -24.11
CA GLU A 214 -42.38 38.74 -24.95
C GLU A 214 -42.14 37.63 -26.00
N THR A 215 -42.37 36.37 -25.61
CA THR A 215 -42.31 35.23 -26.53
C THR A 215 -43.34 35.37 -27.65
N ARG A 216 -44.56 35.84 -27.35
CA ARG A 216 -45.59 36.13 -28.36
C ARG A 216 -45.22 37.29 -29.30
N LYS A 217 -44.36 38.21 -28.86
CA LYS A 217 -43.81 39.31 -29.68
C LYS A 217 -42.54 38.90 -30.44
N GLY A 218 -42.15 37.62 -30.40
CA GLY A 218 -40.97 37.09 -31.07
C GLY A 218 -39.63 37.47 -30.40
N VAL A 219 -39.65 38.06 -29.20
CA VAL A 219 -38.44 38.49 -28.50
C VAL A 219 -37.93 37.36 -27.62
N VAL A 220 -36.71 36.86 -27.90
CA VAL A 220 -36.08 35.78 -27.13
C VAL A 220 -34.99 36.34 -26.25
N ARG A 221 -35.02 36.00 -24.95
CA ARG A 221 -33.97 36.33 -23.99
C ARG A 221 -33.28 35.06 -23.51
N THR A 222 -31.97 34.97 -23.66
CA THR A 222 -31.17 33.88 -23.07
C THR A 222 -30.27 34.42 -21.96
N ALA A 223 -30.13 33.64 -20.90
CA ALA A 223 -29.20 33.90 -19.80
C ALA A 223 -28.45 32.63 -19.40
N THR A 224 -27.23 32.80 -18.90
CA THR A 224 -26.38 31.71 -18.45
C THR A 224 -26.47 31.53 -16.95
N PHE A 225 -26.64 30.29 -16.51
CA PHE A 225 -26.84 29.88 -15.13
C PHE A 225 -25.79 28.84 -14.70
N ALA A 226 -25.70 28.64 -13.40
CA ALA A 226 -24.80 27.65 -12.81
C ALA A 226 -25.13 26.23 -13.33
N PRO A 227 -24.15 25.31 -13.39
CA PRO A 227 -24.40 23.95 -13.85
C PRO A 227 -25.51 23.27 -13.04
N ASN A 228 -26.35 22.48 -13.73
CA ASN A 228 -27.53 21.79 -13.19
C ASN A 228 -28.67 22.70 -12.70
N THR A 229 -28.78 23.94 -13.20
CA THR A 229 -29.94 24.80 -12.90
C THR A 229 -31.15 24.36 -13.72
N ASP A 230 -32.33 24.26 -13.09
CA ASP A 230 -33.59 23.98 -13.78
C ASP A 230 -34.11 25.24 -14.50
N CYS A 231 -34.11 25.20 -15.84
CA CYS A 231 -34.55 26.31 -16.67
C CYS A 231 -36.04 26.67 -16.48
N GLU A 232 -36.88 25.72 -16.07
CA GLU A 232 -38.31 25.93 -15.92
C GLU A 232 -38.64 26.71 -14.64
N GLU A 233 -37.88 26.48 -13.57
CA GLU A 233 -37.96 27.24 -12.33
C GLU A 233 -37.54 28.70 -12.54
N MET A 234 -36.47 28.93 -13.29
CA MET A 234 -36.00 30.27 -13.62
C MET A 234 -37.01 31.05 -14.47
N ARG A 235 -37.75 30.37 -15.35
CA ARG A 235 -38.83 30.98 -16.13
C ARG A 235 -39.97 31.47 -15.24
N LYS A 236 -40.35 30.72 -14.21
CA LYS A 236 -41.39 31.14 -13.24
C LYS A 236 -40.99 32.39 -12.47
N LEU A 237 -39.72 32.47 -12.04
CA LEU A 237 -39.21 33.66 -11.34
C LEU A 237 -39.26 34.93 -12.19
N VAL A 238 -39.05 34.79 -13.51
CA VAL A 238 -39.18 35.92 -14.46
C VAL A 238 -40.63 36.38 -14.54
N GLU A 239 -41.60 35.46 -14.60
CA GLU A 239 -43.02 35.80 -14.64
C GLU A 239 -43.48 36.51 -13.36
N GLU A 240 -42.89 36.16 -12.22
CA GLU A 240 -43.13 36.81 -10.92
C GLU A 240 -42.42 38.16 -10.76
N GLY A 241 -41.55 38.55 -11.71
CA GLY A 241 -40.80 39.82 -11.66
C GLY A 241 -39.69 39.86 -10.61
N LYS A 242 -39.21 38.70 -10.13
CA LYS A 242 -38.13 38.60 -9.13
C LYS A 242 -36.74 38.73 -9.77
N PRO A 243 -35.73 39.23 -9.03
CA PRO A 243 -34.36 39.32 -9.54
C PRO A 243 -33.74 37.93 -9.73
N LEU A 244 -33.09 37.70 -10.87
CA LEU A 244 -32.47 36.42 -11.21
C LEU A 244 -30.97 36.38 -10.88
N PRO A 245 -30.45 35.29 -10.29
CA PRO A 245 -29.02 35.06 -10.11
C PRO A 245 -28.38 34.59 -11.44
N THR A 246 -28.22 35.51 -12.39
CA THR A 246 -27.58 35.23 -13.70
C THR A 246 -26.07 35.45 -13.64
N ILE A 247 -25.30 34.58 -14.31
CA ILE A 247 -23.83 34.69 -14.41
C ILE A 247 -23.42 35.76 -15.45
N SER A 248 -24.21 35.92 -16.52
CA SER A 248 -24.01 36.93 -17.56
C SER A 248 -25.26 37.77 -17.79
N ARG A 249 -25.09 38.98 -18.34
CA ARG A 249 -26.23 39.80 -18.77
C ARG A 249 -27.07 39.05 -19.81
N PRO A 250 -28.42 39.13 -19.75
CA PRO A 250 -29.28 38.47 -20.72
C PRO A 250 -29.02 38.99 -22.13
N LYS A 251 -28.88 38.09 -23.10
CA LYS A 251 -28.79 38.44 -24.51
C LYS A 251 -30.20 38.51 -25.09
N ILE A 252 -30.55 39.65 -25.68
CA ILE A 252 -31.86 39.86 -26.32
C ILE A 252 -31.69 39.65 -27.82
N LEU A 253 -32.44 38.71 -28.37
CA LEU A 253 -32.57 38.50 -29.80
C LEU A 253 -33.94 39.03 -30.21
N ALA A 254 -33.95 40.13 -30.95
CA ALA A 254 -35.16 40.69 -31.54
C ALA A 254 -35.46 39.98 -32.87
N PRO A 255 -36.75 39.81 -33.23
CA PRO A 255 -37.10 39.30 -34.54
C PRO A 255 -36.68 40.32 -35.61
N ASN A 256 -36.08 39.83 -36.71
CA ASN A 256 -35.82 40.63 -37.91
C ASN A 256 -37.13 40.99 -38.62
#